data_AF-A0A499UDI8-F1
#
_entry.id   AF-A0A499UDI8-F1
#
_cell.length_a   1.000
_cell.length_b   1.000
_cell.length_c   1.000
_cell.angle_alpha   90.00
_cell.angle_beta   90.00
_cell.angle_gamma   90.00
#
_symmetry.space_group_name_H-M   'P 1'
#
loop_
_entity.id
_entity.type
_entity.pdbx_description
1 polymer ?
#
loop_
_entity_poly.entity_id
_entity_poly.type
_entity_poly.pdbx_seq_one_letter_code
_entity_poly.pdbx_strand_id
1 'polypeptide(L)'
;MTIYRTDADLRCVDLSLDPNDRPYGSLFGRRPDLTNYGLVGFARQVTPEAWLSTWSALSSNAGFVRAAPGVTAPTLLVELSGDQACFPSDITEMSAALGARDLTVTRVAGTHFGGPIAKGEPTGASLAAAEIGGWLAKRFPLA
;
A
#
# COMPACT_ATOMS: atom_id res chain seq x y z
N MET A 1 8.98 -12.89 -20.51
CA MET A 1 9.47 -11.54 -20.87
C MET A 1 10.19 -10.98 -19.66
N THR A 2 11.24 -10.18 -19.89
CA THR A 2 11.92 -9.45 -18.81
C THR A 2 11.41 -8.02 -18.77
N ILE A 3 10.88 -7.58 -17.63
CA ILE A 3 10.43 -6.21 -17.42
C ILE A 3 11.44 -5.46 -16.56
N TYR A 4 11.73 -4.22 -16.93
CA TYR A 4 12.60 -3.32 -16.20
C TYR A 4 11.81 -2.12 -15.69
N ARG A 5 12.39 -1.42 -14.71
CA ARG A 5 11.88 -0.13 -14.24
C ARG A 5 10.50 -0.17 -13.56
N THR A 6 10.14 -1.30 -12.95
CA THR A 6 8.87 -1.42 -12.19
C THR A 6 8.92 -0.78 -10.80
N ASP A 7 10.06 -0.21 -10.44
CA ASP A 7 10.31 0.53 -9.19
C ASP A 7 10.69 2.01 -9.52
N ALA A 8 10.26 2.50 -10.69
CA ALA A 8 10.60 3.83 -11.21
C ALA A 8 9.50 4.87 -10.96
N ASP A 9 8.96 4.90 -9.75
CA ASP A 9 8.03 5.94 -9.32
C ASP A 9 8.82 7.18 -8.84
N LEU A 10 8.48 8.36 -9.36
CA LEU A 10 9.14 9.62 -8.98
C LEU A 10 8.97 9.95 -7.49
N ARG A 11 7.86 9.52 -6.87
CA ARG A 11 7.59 9.71 -5.44
C ARG A 11 8.62 9.01 -4.54
N CYS A 12 9.36 8.02 -5.07
CA CYS A 12 10.44 7.34 -4.35
C CYS A 12 11.74 8.16 -4.28
N VAL A 13 11.93 9.14 -5.16
CA VAL A 13 13.15 9.97 -5.25
C VAL A 13 12.90 11.46 -4.96
N ASP A 14 11.65 11.89 -5.01
CA ASP A 14 11.21 13.23 -4.62
C ASP A 14 10.11 13.12 -3.55
N LEU A 15 10.49 13.43 -2.31
CA LEU A 15 9.58 13.35 -1.15
C LEU A 15 8.58 14.52 -1.08
N SER A 16 8.72 15.53 -1.93
CA SER A 16 7.73 16.60 -2.04
C SER A 16 6.47 16.18 -2.81
N LEU A 17 6.58 15.12 -3.62
CA LEU A 17 5.45 14.54 -4.35
C LEU A 17 4.68 13.61 -3.41
N ASP A 18 3.39 13.91 -3.20
CA ASP A 18 2.49 13.16 -2.32
C ASP A 18 3.09 12.90 -0.92
N PRO A 19 3.35 13.98 -0.15
CA PRO A 19 4.18 13.93 1.05
C PRO A 19 3.55 13.09 2.16
N ASN A 20 4.36 12.20 2.76
CA ASN A 20 4.00 11.41 3.94
C ASN A 20 5.27 11.11 4.78
N ASP A 21 5.18 10.24 5.78
CA ASP A 21 6.28 9.95 6.72
C ASP A 21 7.29 8.93 6.15
N ARG A 22 7.22 8.63 4.84
CA ARG A 22 8.03 7.56 4.25
C ARG A 22 9.51 7.91 4.27
N PRO A 23 10.39 6.91 4.48
CA PRO A 23 11.81 7.10 4.25
C PRO A 23 12.09 7.27 2.75
N TYR A 24 13.18 7.99 2.43
CA TYR A 24 13.70 8.07 1.07
C TYR A 24 13.96 6.68 0.47
N GLY A 25 13.57 6.51 -0.80
CA GLY A 25 13.74 5.28 -1.56
C GLY A 25 12.40 4.59 -1.85
N SER A 26 12.50 3.41 -2.41
CA SER A 26 11.36 2.56 -2.76
C SER A 26 11.18 1.41 -1.77
N LEU A 27 10.18 0.57 -2.01
CA LEU A 27 9.93 -0.67 -1.27
C LEU A 27 11.14 -1.60 -1.20
N PHE A 28 12.02 -1.55 -2.19
CA PHE A 28 13.20 -2.41 -2.28
C PHE A 28 14.48 -1.72 -1.78
N GLY A 29 14.36 -0.50 -1.25
CA GLY A 29 15.43 0.19 -0.54
C GLY A 29 15.79 1.55 -1.14
N ARG A 30 16.96 2.07 -0.75
CA ARG A 30 17.39 3.45 -1.03
C ARG A 30 17.97 3.67 -2.43
N ARG A 31 18.05 2.62 -3.25
CA ARG A 31 18.68 2.64 -4.58
C ARG A 31 17.72 2.06 -5.63
N PRO A 32 16.59 2.73 -5.89
CA PRO A 32 15.64 2.29 -6.91
C PRO A 32 16.31 2.21 -8.29
N ASP A 33 17.34 3.02 -8.56
CA ASP A 33 18.17 2.92 -9.76
C ASP A 33 18.80 1.53 -9.92
N LEU A 34 19.31 0.94 -8.84
CA LEU A 34 19.87 -0.42 -8.88
C LEU A 34 18.77 -1.47 -9.01
N THR A 35 17.68 -1.35 -8.24
CA THR A 35 16.56 -2.29 -8.32
C THR A 35 15.95 -2.32 -9.71
N ASN A 36 15.77 -1.16 -10.34
CA ASN A 36 15.15 -1.05 -11.67
C ASN A 36 15.90 -1.86 -12.76
N TYR A 37 17.22 -2.04 -12.63
CA TYR A 37 18.04 -2.86 -13.52
C TYR A 37 18.52 -4.19 -12.93
N GLY A 38 18.27 -4.42 -11.64
CA GLY A 38 18.69 -5.60 -10.91
C GLY A 38 17.73 -6.78 -11.07
N LEU A 39 18.00 -7.85 -10.31
CA LEU A 39 17.15 -9.03 -10.29
C LEU A 39 15.82 -8.79 -9.58
N VAL A 40 15.82 -7.92 -8.57
CA VAL A 40 14.63 -7.59 -7.77
C VAL A 40 13.74 -6.62 -8.55
N GLY A 41 12.43 -6.77 -8.43
CA GLY A 41 11.43 -5.88 -9.04
C GLY A 41 10.09 -6.58 -9.23
N PHE A 42 9.03 -5.79 -9.31
CA PHE A 42 7.70 -6.31 -9.62
C PHE A 42 7.67 -6.90 -11.02
N ALA A 43 7.05 -8.07 -11.18
CA ALA A 43 6.87 -8.75 -12.47
C ALA A 43 8.16 -8.92 -13.31
N ARG A 44 9.34 -9.01 -12.67
CA ARG A 44 10.64 -9.02 -13.36
C ARG A 44 10.70 -10.04 -14.50
N GLN A 45 10.24 -11.25 -14.23
CA GLN A 45 10.09 -12.33 -15.20
C GLN A 45 8.62 -12.74 -15.24
N VAL A 46 7.94 -12.43 -16.35
CA VAL A 46 6.50 -12.60 -16.46
C VAL A 46 6.10 -12.98 -17.88
N THR A 47 5.03 -13.75 -18.05
CA THR A 47 4.46 -14.00 -19.38
C THR A 47 3.65 -12.77 -19.86
N PRO A 48 3.41 -12.62 -21.16
CA PRO A 48 2.54 -11.56 -21.67
C PRO A 48 1.15 -11.56 -21.02
N GLU A 49 0.56 -12.73 -20.81
CA GLU A 49 -0.77 -12.89 -20.23
C GLU A 49 -0.79 -12.44 -18.77
N ALA A 50 0.20 -12.84 -17.98
CA ALA A 50 0.32 -12.42 -16.60
C ALA A 50 0.59 -10.91 -16.47
N TRP A 51 1.33 -10.31 -17.42
CA TRP A 51 1.48 -8.85 -17.47
C TRP A 51 0.14 -8.14 -17.70
N LEU A 52 -0.61 -8.55 -18.73
CA LEU A 52 -1.92 -7.95 -19.05
C LEU A 52 -2.96 -8.19 -17.96
N SER A 53 -2.88 -9.31 -17.25
CA SER A 53 -3.80 -9.63 -16.15
C SER A 53 -3.58 -8.74 -14.93
N THR A 54 -2.35 -8.66 -14.41
CA THR A 54 -2.09 -8.13 -13.04
C THR A 54 -1.17 -6.92 -12.99
N TRP A 55 -0.19 -6.82 -13.89
CA TRP A 55 0.95 -5.90 -13.69
C TRP A 55 0.95 -4.68 -14.62
N SER A 56 0.17 -4.72 -15.69
CA SER A 56 0.07 -3.63 -16.65
C SER A 56 -0.66 -2.43 -16.05
N ALA A 57 0.05 -1.31 -15.90
CA ALA A 57 -0.53 -0.04 -15.47
C ALA A 57 -1.65 0.47 -16.42
N LEU A 58 -1.62 0.08 -17.70
CA LEU A 58 -2.56 0.57 -18.71
C LEU A 58 -3.77 -0.35 -18.92
N SER A 59 -3.60 -1.65 -18.68
CA SER A 59 -4.56 -2.66 -19.13
C SER A 59 -4.89 -3.73 -18.09
N SER A 60 -4.34 -3.66 -16.88
CA SER A 60 -4.66 -4.63 -15.84
C SER A 60 -6.13 -4.50 -15.43
N ASN A 61 -6.77 -5.65 -15.22
CA ASN A 61 -8.09 -5.73 -14.60
C ASN A 61 -8.01 -5.78 -13.07
N ALA A 62 -6.81 -5.97 -12.50
CA ALA A 62 -6.56 -6.02 -11.08
C ALA A 62 -6.27 -4.61 -10.55
N GLY A 63 -7.32 -3.90 -10.10
CA GLY A 63 -7.19 -2.58 -9.51
C GLY A 63 -8.11 -2.42 -8.30
N PHE A 64 -7.56 -1.92 -7.19
CA PHE A 64 -8.32 -1.76 -5.95
C PHE A 64 -9.56 -0.90 -6.17
N VAL A 65 -9.40 0.31 -6.71
CA VAL A 65 -10.48 1.28 -6.91
C VAL A 65 -11.61 0.73 -7.80
N ARG A 66 -11.26 -0.11 -8.79
CA ARG A 66 -12.24 -0.79 -9.65
C ARG A 66 -13.07 -1.82 -8.88
N ALA A 67 -12.45 -2.55 -7.95
CA ALA A 67 -13.09 -3.60 -7.17
C ALA A 67 -13.77 -3.10 -5.88
N ALA A 68 -13.29 -1.99 -5.32
CA ALA A 68 -13.71 -1.43 -4.03
C ALA A 68 -15.22 -1.20 -3.89
N PRO A 69 -15.98 -0.81 -4.93
CA PRO A 69 -17.43 -0.67 -4.82
C PRO A 69 -18.16 -1.97 -4.46
N GLY A 70 -17.58 -3.13 -4.78
CA GLY A 70 -18.13 -4.44 -4.41
C GLY A 70 -17.94 -4.82 -2.94
N VAL A 71 -17.10 -4.09 -2.19
CA VAL A 71 -16.86 -4.32 -0.77
C VAL A 71 -17.92 -3.56 0.04
N THR A 72 -19.07 -4.20 0.25
CA THR A 72 -20.22 -3.58 0.96
C THR A 72 -20.29 -3.95 2.44
N ALA A 73 -19.44 -4.87 2.92
CA ALA A 73 -19.35 -5.23 4.33
C ALA A 73 -18.78 -4.07 5.17
N PRO A 74 -19.07 -4.01 6.48
CA PRO A 74 -18.36 -3.09 7.39
C PRO A 74 -16.85 -3.21 7.21
N THR A 75 -16.17 -2.09 7.02
CA THR A 75 -14.77 -2.06 6.61
C THR A 75 -13.93 -1.15 7.51
N LEU A 76 -12.75 -1.63 7.89
CA LEU A 76 -11.67 -0.82 8.45
C LEU A 76 -10.56 -0.69 7.40
N LEU A 77 -10.26 0.53 6.97
CA LEU A 77 -9.10 0.85 6.16
C LEU A 77 -8.01 1.43 7.07
N VAL A 78 -6.85 0.79 7.12
CA VAL A 78 -5.71 1.23 7.92
C VAL A 78 -4.62 1.72 6.98
N GLU A 79 -4.33 3.02 7.04
CA GLU A 79 -3.18 3.62 6.38
C GLU A 79 -1.91 3.43 7.23
N LEU A 80 -0.81 3.04 6.57
CA LEU A 80 0.53 3.12 7.15
C LEU A 80 1.18 4.44 6.74
N SER A 81 1.50 5.27 7.74
CA SER A 81 1.82 6.68 7.54
C SER A 81 3.12 6.94 6.76
N GLY A 82 4.02 5.96 6.74
CA GLY A 82 5.29 5.96 6.03
C GLY A 82 5.37 4.91 4.92
N ASP A 83 4.22 4.51 4.37
CA ASP A 83 4.16 3.61 3.22
C ASP A 83 4.85 4.22 1.99
N GLN A 84 5.55 3.36 1.24
CA GLN A 84 6.38 3.73 0.10
C GLN A 84 5.72 3.35 -1.25
N ALA A 85 4.53 2.77 -1.23
CA ALA A 85 3.78 2.35 -2.41
C ALA A 85 2.27 2.64 -2.35
N CYS A 86 1.71 2.82 -1.16
CA CYS A 86 0.35 3.31 -0.95
C CYS A 86 0.43 4.71 -0.33
N PHE A 87 0.22 5.74 -1.14
CA PHE A 87 0.43 7.13 -0.74
C PHE A 87 -0.88 7.79 -0.25
N PRO A 88 -0.83 8.98 0.38
CA PRO A 88 -2.03 9.66 0.85
C PRO A 88 -3.11 9.87 -0.23
N SER A 89 -2.71 10.12 -1.49
CA SER A 89 -3.69 10.19 -2.59
C SER A 89 -4.40 8.86 -2.81
N ASP A 90 -3.67 7.75 -2.73
CA ASP A 90 -4.24 6.40 -2.89
C ASP A 90 -5.23 6.10 -1.78
N ILE A 91 -4.91 6.42 -0.52
CA ILE A 91 -5.85 6.25 0.61
C ILE A 91 -7.13 7.07 0.41
N THR A 92 -7.00 8.28 -0.10
CA THR A 92 -8.15 9.15 -0.42
C THR A 92 -9.02 8.52 -1.51
N GLU A 93 -8.41 8.03 -2.59
CA GLU A 93 -9.15 7.40 -3.70
C GLU A 93 -9.78 6.07 -3.27
N MET A 94 -9.03 5.23 -2.56
CA MET A 94 -9.48 3.93 -2.05
C MET A 94 -10.64 4.07 -1.06
N SER A 95 -10.55 5.00 -0.11
CA SER A 95 -11.61 5.25 0.86
C SER A 95 -12.89 5.76 0.20
N ALA A 96 -12.77 6.66 -0.78
CA ALA A 96 -13.90 7.16 -1.55
C ALA A 96 -14.57 6.08 -2.43
N ALA A 97 -13.80 5.10 -2.91
CA ALA A 97 -14.29 4.04 -3.78
C ALA A 97 -14.95 2.85 -3.06
N LEU A 98 -14.67 2.66 -1.77
CA LEU A 98 -15.23 1.55 -0.99
C LEU A 98 -16.76 1.64 -0.90
N GLY A 99 -17.45 0.53 -1.22
CA GLY A 99 -18.91 0.42 -1.15
C GLY A 99 -19.48 0.25 0.27
N ALA A 100 -18.64 0.28 1.29
CA ALA A 100 -19.02 0.03 2.67
C ALA A 100 -19.78 1.22 3.26
N ARG A 101 -20.99 0.97 3.78
CA ARG A 101 -21.78 2.00 4.49
C ARG A 101 -21.23 2.30 5.89
N ASP A 102 -20.63 1.29 6.52
CA ASP A 102 -19.88 1.42 7.76
C ASP A 102 -18.39 1.33 7.43
N LEU A 103 -17.77 2.49 7.18
CA LEU A 103 -16.36 2.62 6.86
C LEU A 103 -15.66 3.38 7.97
N THR A 104 -14.63 2.77 8.54
CA THR A 104 -13.67 3.44 9.42
C THR A 104 -12.35 3.56 8.67
N VAL A 105 -11.79 4.76 8.57
CA VAL A 105 -10.44 4.99 8.06
C VAL A 105 -9.58 5.47 9.22
N THR A 106 -8.45 4.81 9.45
CA THR A 106 -7.49 5.16 10.51
C THR A 106 -6.08 5.16 9.93
N ARG A 107 -5.17 5.83 10.61
CA ARG A 107 -3.76 5.98 10.20
C ARG A 107 -2.87 5.62 11.37
N VAL A 108 -1.87 4.76 11.12
CA VAL A 108 -0.86 4.37 12.11
C VAL A 108 0.55 4.55 11.55
N ALA A 109 1.52 4.80 12.43
CA ALA A 109 2.92 4.91 12.02
C ALA A 109 3.46 3.57 11.52
N GLY A 110 4.00 3.53 10.31
CA GLY A 110 4.66 2.33 9.77
C GLY A 110 5.07 2.44 8.32
N THR A 111 6.03 1.60 7.91
CA THR A 111 6.39 1.41 6.50
C THR A 111 5.51 0.35 5.85
N HIS A 112 5.52 0.22 4.52
CA HIS A 112 4.61 -0.65 3.75
C HIS A 112 4.49 -2.09 4.28
N PHE A 113 5.60 -2.69 4.73
CA PHE A 113 5.62 -4.06 5.29
C PHE A 113 5.36 -4.10 6.80
N GLY A 114 4.81 -3.04 7.38
CA GLY A 114 4.50 -2.91 8.79
C GLY A 114 5.70 -2.67 9.70
N GLY A 115 6.87 -2.30 9.15
CA GLY A 115 8.05 -1.94 9.95
C GLY A 115 7.89 -0.59 10.65
N PRO A 116 8.73 -0.27 11.64
CA PRO A 116 8.74 1.06 12.27
C PRO A 116 9.35 2.09 11.31
N ILE A 117 8.93 3.35 11.42
CA ILE A 117 9.48 4.45 10.60
C ILE A 117 10.84 4.87 11.16
N ALA A 118 10.93 5.10 12.47
CA ALA A 118 12.18 5.36 13.15
C ALA A 118 12.61 4.19 14.06
N LYS A 119 13.92 4.10 14.30
CA LYS A 119 14.51 3.07 15.16
C LYS A 119 13.97 3.21 16.59
N GLY A 120 13.45 2.12 17.14
CA GLY A 120 12.96 2.06 18.52
C GLY A 120 11.47 2.39 18.68
N GLU A 121 10.78 2.77 17.60
CA GLU A 121 9.33 2.95 17.60
C GLU A 121 8.58 1.60 17.48
N PRO A 122 7.29 1.56 17.88
CA PRO A 122 6.42 0.43 17.56
C PRO A 122 6.35 0.15 16.06
N THR A 123 6.09 -1.10 15.71
CA THR A 123 5.91 -1.48 14.30
C THR A 123 4.53 -1.06 13.82
N GLY A 124 4.40 -0.68 12.55
CA GLY A 124 3.09 -0.44 11.95
C GLY A 124 2.17 -1.65 12.06
N ALA A 125 2.73 -2.87 11.99
CA ALA A 125 1.99 -4.10 12.21
C ALA A 125 1.36 -4.19 13.62
N SER A 126 2.10 -3.83 14.69
CA SER A 126 1.55 -3.90 16.05
C SER A 126 0.51 -2.82 16.31
N LEU A 127 0.71 -1.62 15.76
CA LEU A 127 -0.26 -0.53 15.85
C LEU A 127 -1.54 -0.85 15.06
N ALA A 128 -1.41 -1.35 13.83
CA ALA A 128 -2.55 -1.80 13.02
C ALA A 128 -3.32 -2.93 13.71
N ALA A 129 -2.63 -3.88 14.35
CA ALA A 129 -3.28 -4.95 15.11
C ALA A 129 -4.13 -4.41 16.28
N ALA A 130 -3.66 -3.37 16.97
CA ALA A 130 -4.44 -2.70 18.03
C ALA A 130 -5.71 -2.03 17.48
N GLU A 131 -5.60 -1.31 16.35
CA GLU A 131 -6.75 -0.70 15.66
C GLU A 131 -7.78 -1.76 15.23
N ILE A 132 -7.30 -2.87 14.64
CA ILE A 132 -8.14 -4.00 14.23
C ILE A 132 -8.87 -4.59 15.44
N GLY A 133 -8.14 -4.86 16.54
CA GLY A 133 -8.73 -5.39 17.77
C GLY A 133 -9.80 -4.48 18.35
N GLY A 134 -9.53 -3.18 18.45
CA GLY A 134 -10.49 -2.19 18.94
C GLY A 134 -11.72 -2.05 18.03
N TRP A 135 -11.54 -2.12 16.72
CA TRP A 135 -12.63 -2.06 15.74
C TRP A 135 -13.55 -3.28 15.82
N LEU A 136 -12.97 -4.47 15.99
CA LEU A 136 -13.71 -5.73 16.16
C LEU A 136 -14.46 -5.78 17.50
N ALA A 137 -13.83 -5.39 18.61
CA ALA A 137 -14.44 -5.43 19.93
C ALA A 137 -15.74 -4.60 20.03
N LYS A 138 -15.83 -3.48 19.30
CA LYS A 138 -17.03 -2.64 19.22
C LYS A 138 -18.20 -3.30 18.48
N ARG A 139 -17.92 -4.27 17.60
CA ARG A 139 -18.91 -4.95 16.74
C ARG A 139 -19.24 -6.36 17.23
N PHE A 140 -18.30 -6.98 17.92
CA PHE A 140 -18.40 -8.33 18.47
C PHE A 140 -17.98 -8.32 19.96
N PRO A 141 -18.77 -7.68 20.84
CA PRO A 141 -18.46 -7.65 22.26
C PRO A 141 -18.44 -9.07 22.82
N LEU A 142 -17.41 -9.37 23.63
CA LEU A 142 -17.39 -10.61 24.40
C LEU A 142 -18.48 -10.52 25.48
N ALA A 143 -19.34 -11.52 25.52
CA ALA A 143 -20.43 -11.63 26.49
C ALA A 143 -19.92 -11.72 27.94
#